data_AF-A0A8S2N726-F1
#
_entry.id   AF-A0A8S2N726-F1
#
_cell.length_a   1.000
_cell.length_b   1.000
_cell.length_c   1.000
_cell.angle_alpha   90.00
_cell.angle_beta   90.00
_cell.angle_gamma   90.00
#
_symmetry.space_group_name_H-M   'P 1'
#
loop_
_entity.id
_entity.type
_entity.pdbx_description
1 polymer ?
#
loop_
_entity_poly.entity_id
_entity_poly.type
_entity_poly.pdbx_seq_one_letter_code
_entity_poly.pdbx_strand_id
1 'polypeptide(L)'
;MDKNLLLKNTDNANEVKAMLNDFGNKLKKKVDKELPNLSSEELNAISTLLNEHSLVISKIDKGNTVVVMNKFDYLVKAKEILDDKRAFKNLNHNITDKRENEFIKFLLQLKKNKMINPEEYKLMRPDTGSRTPEVYFLV
;
A
#
# COMPACT_ATOMS: atom_id res chain seq x y z
N MET A 1 43.75 -44.51 -13.88
CA MET A 1 43.30 -43.17 -14.31
C MET A 1 43.52 -42.21 -13.16
N ASP A 2 44.31 -41.17 -13.40
CA ASP A 2 44.88 -40.31 -12.37
C ASP A 2 43.82 -39.35 -11.79
N LYS A 3 43.38 -39.59 -10.55
CA LYS A 3 42.36 -38.78 -9.85
C LYS A 3 42.74 -37.30 -9.76
N ASN A 4 44.05 -37.00 -9.69
CA ASN A 4 44.58 -35.64 -9.61
C ASN A 4 44.35 -34.81 -10.90
N LEU A 5 44.26 -35.46 -12.07
CA LEU A 5 43.97 -34.77 -13.32
C LEU A 5 42.49 -34.41 -13.44
N LEU A 6 41.60 -35.27 -12.94
CA LEU A 6 40.16 -35.03 -12.90
C LEU A 6 39.79 -33.91 -11.91
N LEU A 7 40.45 -33.85 -10.75
CA LEU A 7 40.30 -32.78 -9.77
C LEU A 7 40.74 -31.41 -10.34
N LYS A 8 41.91 -31.32 -10.98
CA LYS A 8 42.36 -30.07 -11.64
C LYS A 8 41.41 -29.60 -12.73
N ASN A 9 40.83 -30.51 -13.52
CA ASN A 9 39.87 -30.16 -14.57
C ASN A 9 38.53 -29.68 -14.00
N THR A 10 38.12 -30.21 -12.85
CA THR A 10 36.89 -29.77 -12.16
C THR A 10 37.10 -28.43 -11.46
N ASP A 11 38.28 -28.20 -10.88
CA ASP A 11 38.65 -26.91 -10.28
C ASP A 11 38.70 -25.79 -11.35
N ASN A 12 39.34 -26.06 -12.50
CA ASN A 12 39.36 -25.12 -13.63
C ASN A 12 37.95 -24.84 -14.17
N ALA A 13 37.09 -25.85 -14.25
CA ALA A 13 35.71 -25.66 -14.70
C ALA A 13 34.88 -24.81 -13.72
N ASN A 14 35.10 -25.00 -12.41
CA ASN A 14 34.46 -24.20 -11.37
C ASN A 14 34.92 -22.74 -11.40
N GLU A 15 36.21 -22.50 -11.65
CA GLU A 15 36.78 -21.16 -11.78
C GLU A 15 36.21 -20.41 -13.00
N VAL A 16 36.14 -21.07 -14.17
CA VAL A 16 35.50 -20.50 -15.37
C VAL A 16 34.02 -20.21 -15.13
N LYS A 17 33.30 -21.10 -14.44
CA LYS A 17 31.89 -20.87 -14.07
C LYS A 17 31.73 -19.68 -13.12
N ALA A 18 32.63 -19.52 -12.16
CA ALA A 18 32.64 -18.38 -11.25
C ALA A 18 32.91 -17.07 -11.99
N MET A 19 33.87 -17.05 -12.91
CA MET A 19 34.17 -15.87 -13.75
C MET A 19 32.99 -15.49 -14.65
N LEU A 20 32.34 -16.47 -15.29
CA LEU A 20 31.14 -16.23 -16.11
C LEU A 20 29.98 -15.67 -15.28
N ASN A 21 29.79 -16.19 -14.06
CA ASN A 21 28.74 -15.71 -13.17
C ASN A 21 29.05 -14.30 -12.65
N ASP A 22 30.30 -13.99 -12.34
CA ASP A 22 30.72 -12.65 -11.92
C ASP A 22 30.62 -11.64 -13.06
N PHE A 23 30.96 -12.04 -14.30
CA PHE A 23 30.73 -11.25 -15.50
C PHE A 23 29.24 -11.01 -15.76
N GLY A 24 28.42 -12.05 -15.67
CA GLY A 24 26.96 -11.96 -15.78
C GLY A 24 26.36 -11.03 -14.72
N ASN A 25 26.83 -11.12 -13.47
CA ASN A 25 26.41 -10.23 -12.38
C ASN A 25 26.84 -8.78 -12.59
N LYS A 26 28.03 -8.53 -13.13
CA LYS A 26 28.50 -7.18 -13.49
C LYS A 26 27.67 -6.56 -14.62
N LEU A 27 27.31 -7.36 -15.62
CA LEU A 27 26.41 -6.92 -16.70
C LEU A 27 25.00 -6.67 -16.18
N LYS A 28 24.44 -7.59 -15.40
CA LYS A 28 23.12 -7.44 -14.77
C LYS A 28 23.06 -6.20 -13.88
N LYS A 29 24.06 -5.95 -13.04
CA LYS A 29 24.16 -4.72 -12.24
C LYS A 29 24.24 -3.45 -13.07
N LYS A 30 24.75 -3.48 -14.31
CA LYS A 30 24.75 -2.32 -15.21
C LYS A 30 23.41 -2.12 -15.91
N VAL A 31 22.73 -3.21 -16.26
CA VAL A 31 21.40 -3.19 -16.90
C VAL A 31 20.32 -2.81 -15.89
N ASP A 32 20.39 -3.35 -14.67
CA ASP A 32 19.49 -3.03 -13.55
C ASP A 32 19.81 -1.68 -12.90
N LYS A 33 20.91 -1.02 -13.30
CA LYS A 33 21.19 0.37 -12.88
C LYS A 33 20.28 1.28 -13.70
N GLU A 34 19.01 1.29 -13.35
CA GLU A 34 18.06 2.29 -13.81
C GLU A 34 18.72 3.66 -13.64
N LEU A 35 18.90 4.37 -14.75
CA LEU A 35 19.30 5.77 -14.69
C LEU A 35 18.22 6.47 -13.87
N PRO A 36 18.58 7.19 -12.78
CA PRO A 36 17.58 7.91 -12.02
C PRO A 36 16.87 8.86 -12.97
N ASN A 37 15.55 8.75 -13.03
CA ASN A 37 14.68 9.59 -13.86
C ASN A 37 14.54 11.02 -13.30
N LEU A 38 15.22 11.31 -12.18
CA LEU A 38 15.26 12.57 -11.49
C LEU A 38 16.73 12.97 -11.28
N SER A 39 17.02 14.24 -11.51
CA SER A 39 18.28 14.89 -11.18
C SER A 39 18.47 15.02 -9.66
N SER A 40 19.69 15.31 -9.23
CA SER A 40 19.99 15.57 -7.81
C SER A 40 19.25 16.79 -7.29
N GLU A 41 19.09 17.81 -8.13
CA GLU A 41 18.36 19.04 -7.82
C GLU A 41 16.87 18.75 -7.61
N GLU A 42 16.25 17.92 -8.47
CA GLU A 42 14.85 17.51 -8.33
C GLU A 42 14.62 16.67 -7.07
N LEU A 43 15.52 15.73 -6.76
CA LEU A 43 15.46 14.96 -5.52
C LEU A 43 15.56 15.86 -4.28
N ASN A 44 16.43 16.86 -4.32
CA ASN A 44 16.55 17.82 -3.22
C ASN A 44 15.30 18.69 -3.10
N ALA A 45 14.71 19.13 -4.22
CA ALA A 45 13.47 19.88 -4.23
C ALA A 45 12.30 19.06 -3.66
N ILE A 46 12.18 17.79 -4.05
CA ILE A 46 11.18 16.86 -3.50
C ILE A 46 11.40 16.67 -2.00
N SER A 47 12.64 16.43 -1.57
CA SER A 47 12.98 16.31 -0.14
C SER A 47 12.58 17.57 0.64
N THR A 48 12.88 18.75 0.09
CA THR A 48 12.50 20.03 0.69
C THR A 48 10.98 20.16 0.81
N LEU A 49 10.24 19.83 -0.25
CA LEU A 49 8.77 19.87 -0.25
C LEU A 49 8.15 18.87 0.74
N LEU A 50 8.69 17.67 0.85
CA LEU A 50 8.22 16.66 1.80
C LEU A 50 8.46 17.06 3.27
N ASN A 51 9.48 17.87 3.52
CA ASN A 51 9.81 18.39 4.84
C ASN A 51 9.07 19.70 5.17
N GLU A 52 8.33 20.30 4.21
CA GLU A 52 7.55 21.52 4.45
C GLU A 52 6.23 21.20 5.17
N HIS A 53 6.19 21.51 6.46
CA HIS A 53 5.05 21.20 7.32
C HIS A 53 3.82 22.08 7.06
N SER A 54 3.95 23.18 6.30
CA SER A 54 2.80 24.01 5.89
C SER A 54 2.00 23.41 4.74
N LEU A 55 2.45 22.32 4.12
CA LEU A 55 1.81 21.69 2.98
C LEU A 55 1.20 20.32 3.33
N VAL A 56 0.13 19.97 2.63
CA VAL A 56 -0.39 18.60 2.54
C VAL A 56 -0.18 18.14 1.11
N ILE A 57 0.58 17.07 0.95
CA ILE A 57 0.86 16.43 -0.34
C ILE A 57 0.19 15.06 -0.31
N SER A 58 -0.79 14.84 -1.19
CA SER A 58 -1.53 13.58 -1.23
C SER A 58 -1.66 13.06 -2.64
N LYS A 59 -1.53 11.74 -2.79
CA LYS A 59 -1.80 11.04 -4.03
C LYS A 59 -3.30 10.90 -4.19
N ILE A 60 -3.84 11.32 -5.34
CA ILE A 60 -5.26 11.14 -5.60
C ILE A 60 -5.53 9.74 -6.17
N ASP A 61 -6.72 9.23 -5.87
CA ASP A 61 -7.18 7.90 -6.29
C ASP A 61 -7.24 7.74 -7.82
N LYS A 62 -7.48 8.85 -8.56
CA LYS A 62 -7.68 8.83 -10.02
C LYS A 62 -6.55 9.51 -10.78
N GLY A 63 -6.09 8.90 -11.87
CA GLY A 63 -5.25 9.58 -12.87
C GLY A 63 -3.80 9.86 -12.44
N ASN A 64 -3.27 9.11 -11.46
CA ASN A 64 -1.87 9.19 -11.00
C ASN A 64 -1.38 10.63 -10.75
N THR A 65 -2.26 11.48 -10.22
CA THR A 65 -1.97 12.88 -9.97
C THR A 65 -1.66 13.09 -8.48
N VAL A 66 -0.93 14.16 -8.17
CA VAL A 66 -0.61 14.59 -6.81
C VAL A 66 -1.26 15.95 -6.57
N VAL A 67 -1.89 16.10 -5.41
CA VAL A 67 -2.45 17.38 -4.95
C VAL A 67 -1.54 17.94 -3.88
N VAL A 68 -1.23 19.23 -4.01
CA VAL A 68 -0.48 20.01 -3.03
C VAL A 68 -1.38 21.12 -2.55
N MET A 69 -1.60 21.21 -1.23
CA MET A 69 -2.46 22.20 -0.61
C MET A 69 -1.79 22.84 0.59
N ASN A 70 -2.18 24.08 0.90
CA ASN A 70 -1.85 24.66 2.19
C ASN A 70 -2.56 23.87 3.31
N LYS A 71 -1.81 23.50 4.34
CA LYS A 71 -2.28 22.68 5.45
C LYS A 71 -3.36 23.36 6.28
N PHE A 72 -3.28 24.68 6.47
CA PHE A 72 -4.29 25.42 7.20
C PHE A 72 -5.64 25.35 6.48
N ASP A 73 -5.67 25.68 5.19
CA ASP A 73 -6.89 25.66 4.38
C ASP A 73 -7.49 24.24 4.30
N TYR A 74 -6.61 23.25 4.14
CA TYR A 74 -6.99 21.83 4.14
C TYR A 74 -7.71 21.43 5.44
N LEU A 75 -7.14 21.79 6.60
CA LEU A 75 -7.74 21.49 7.90
C LEU A 75 -9.04 22.26 8.16
N VAL A 76 -9.12 23.51 7.73
CA VAL A 76 -10.35 24.32 7.81
C VAL A 76 -11.45 23.63 7.01
N LYS A 77 -11.17 23.24 5.76
CA LYS A 77 -12.15 22.58 4.91
C LYS A 77 -12.58 21.22 5.45
N ALA A 78 -11.62 20.44 5.96
CA ALA A 78 -11.90 19.15 6.59
C ALA A 78 -12.86 19.29 7.77
N LYS A 79 -12.65 20.29 8.64
CA LYS A 79 -13.57 20.58 9.76
C LYS A 79 -14.94 21.02 9.28
N GLU A 80 -15.00 21.92 8.30
CA GLU A 80 -16.29 22.36 7.72
C GLU A 80 -17.13 21.18 7.20
N ILE A 81 -16.49 20.21 6.55
CA ILE A 81 -17.17 19.00 6.05
C ILE A 81 -17.67 18.14 7.21
N LEU A 82 -16.84 17.91 8.23
CA LEU A 82 -17.21 17.06 9.37
C LEU A 82 -18.27 17.70 10.27
N ASP A 83 -18.30 19.03 10.35
CA ASP A 83 -19.30 19.78 11.11
C ASP A 83 -20.64 19.96 10.36
N ASP A 84 -20.74 19.52 9.09
CA ASP A 84 -21.99 19.60 8.33
C ASP A 84 -23.03 18.62 8.86
N LYS A 85 -23.91 19.13 9.73
CA LYS A 85 -25.01 18.38 10.36
C LYS A 85 -26.10 17.92 9.39
N ARG A 86 -26.10 18.40 8.14
CA ARG A 86 -27.01 17.91 7.09
C ARG A 86 -26.54 16.57 6.54
N ALA A 87 -25.23 16.34 6.50
CA ALA A 87 -24.61 15.14 5.98
C ALA A 87 -24.22 14.15 7.09
N PHE A 88 -23.71 14.65 8.22
CA PHE A 88 -23.15 13.83 9.28
C PHE A 88 -23.87 14.04 10.62
N LYS A 89 -23.95 12.96 11.39
CA LYS A 89 -24.45 12.98 12.77
C LYS A 89 -23.32 12.61 13.72
N ASN A 90 -23.05 13.48 14.68
CA ASN A 90 -22.09 13.20 15.74
C ASN A 90 -22.64 12.10 16.66
N LEU A 91 -21.78 11.16 17.05
CA LEU A 91 -22.11 9.99 17.86
C LEU A 91 -21.34 10.06 19.18
N ASN A 92 -22.02 9.80 20.30
CA ASN A 92 -21.43 9.89 21.63
C ASN A 92 -20.50 8.72 21.99
N HIS A 93 -20.53 7.64 21.20
CA HIS A 93 -19.70 6.46 21.39
C HIS A 93 -19.50 5.77 20.04
N ASN A 94 -18.46 4.93 19.99
CA ASN A 94 -18.19 4.09 18.84
C ASN A 94 -19.27 3.00 18.71
N ILE A 95 -19.92 2.92 17.55
CA ILE A 95 -20.98 1.94 17.26
C ILE A 95 -20.59 0.95 16.17
N THR A 96 -19.32 0.87 15.81
CA THR A 96 -18.82 0.02 14.71
C THR A 96 -19.17 -1.45 14.99
N ASP A 97 -18.80 -1.97 16.17
CA ASP A 97 -19.10 -3.36 16.55
C ASP A 97 -20.61 -3.64 16.59
N LYS A 98 -21.40 -2.67 17.06
CA LYS A 98 -22.86 -2.80 17.10
C LYS A 98 -23.42 -2.94 15.68
N ARG A 99 -22.98 -2.08 14.75
CA ARG A 99 -23.41 -2.11 13.35
C ARG A 99 -22.98 -3.40 12.66
N GLU A 100 -21.76 -3.89 12.91
CA GLU A 100 -21.31 -5.17 12.38
C GLU A 100 -22.22 -6.31 12.86
N ASN A 101 -22.50 -6.36 14.16
CA ASN A 101 -23.38 -7.38 14.72
C ASN A 101 -24.80 -7.33 14.13
N GLU A 102 -25.35 -6.12 13.93
CA GLU A 102 -26.65 -5.93 13.26
C GLU A 102 -26.60 -6.40 11.80
N PHE A 103 -25.53 -6.09 11.07
CA PHE A 103 -25.32 -6.54 9.70
C PHE A 103 -25.19 -8.07 9.59
N ILE A 104 -24.41 -8.71 10.46
CA ILE A 104 -24.29 -10.18 10.50
C ILE A 104 -25.65 -10.83 10.78
N LYS A 105 -26.44 -10.28 11.72
CA LYS A 105 -27.80 -10.76 12.01
C LYS A 105 -28.70 -10.64 10.78
N PHE A 106 -28.61 -9.54 10.05
CA PHE A 106 -29.35 -9.34 8.80
C PHE A 106 -28.96 -10.37 7.74
N LEU A 107 -27.66 -10.61 7.52
CA LEU A 107 -27.17 -11.64 6.59
C LEU A 107 -27.64 -13.05 6.98
N LEU A 108 -27.66 -13.37 8.28
CA LEU A 108 -28.17 -14.65 8.78
C LEU A 108 -29.67 -14.83 8.49
N GLN A 109 -30.46 -13.76 8.61
CA GLN A 109 -31.88 -13.79 8.26
C GLN A 109 -32.09 -14.04 6.75
N LEU A 110 -31.32 -13.36 5.90
CA LEU A 110 -31.37 -13.58 4.45
C LEU A 110 -31.03 -15.03 4.09
N LYS A 111 -29.98 -15.59 4.71
CA LYS A 111 -29.59 -17.00 4.52
C LYS A 111 -30.68 -17.96 4.99
N LYS A 112 -31.26 -17.72 6.17
CA LYS A 112 -32.37 -18.54 6.71
C LYS A 112 -33.58 -18.55 5.79
N ASN A 113 -33.89 -17.39 5.19
CA ASN A 113 -34.98 -17.22 4.25
C ASN A 113 -34.63 -17.69 2.83
N LYS A 114 -33.45 -18.28 2.61
CA LYS A 114 -32.95 -18.75 1.31
C LYS A 114 -32.88 -17.66 0.23
N MET A 115 -32.77 -16.39 0.62
CA MET A 115 -32.56 -15.27 -0.31
C MET A 115 -31.11 -15.18 -0.78
N ILE A 116 -30.18 -15.68 0.04
CA ILE A 116 -28.77 -15.86 -0.31
C ILE A 116 -28.33 -17.28 0.03
N ASN A 117 -27.37 -17.80 -0.73
CA ASN A 117 -26.78 -19.10 -0.51
C ASN A 117 -25.63 -19.05 0.52
N PRO A 118 -25.14 -20.20 1.02
CA PRO A 118 -24.07 -20.24 2.02
C PRO A 118 -22.75 -19.59 1.59
N GLU A 119 -22.40 -19.65 0.29
CA GLU A 119 -21.18 -19.07 -0.25
C GLU A 119 -21.28 -17.54 -0.35
N GLU A 120 -22.43 -17.02 -0.80
CA GLU A 120 -22.74 -15.59 -0.80
C GLU A 120 -22.70 -15.01 0.62
N TYR A 121 -23.29 -15.72 1.59
CA TYR A 121 -23.20 -15.33 3.00
C TYR A 121 -21.74 -15.26 3.46
N LYS A 122 -20.92 -16.26 3.14
CA LYS A 122 -19.52 -16.30 3.55
C LYS A 122 -18.72 -15.16 2.91
N LEU A 123 -18.98 -14.83 1.64
CA LEU A 123 -18.32 -13.74 0.93
C LEU A 123 -18.66 -12.36 1.49
N MET A 124 -19.93 -12.14 1.86
CA MET A 124 -20.40 -10.83 2.36
C MET A 124 -20.15 -10.63 3.86
N ARG A 125 -20.00 -11.72 4.62
CA ARG A 125 -19.79 -11.66 6.05
C ARG A 125 -18.40 -11.06 6.34
N PRO A 126 -18.29 -10.08 7.25
CA PRO A 126 -16.99 -9.63 7.73
C PRO A 126 -16.25 -10.76 8.45
N ASP A 127 -15.05 -11.12 7.96
CA ASP A 127 -14.23 -12.20 8.54
C ASP A 127 -13.13 -11.68 9.47
N THR A 128 -12.70 -10.43 9.27
CA THR A 128 -11.81 -9.70 10.16
C THR A 128 -12.67 -8.70 10.91
N GLY A 129 -12.65 -8.76 12.25
CA GLY A 129 -13.55 -7.96 13.08
C GLY A 129 -13.47 -6.45 12.79
N SER A 130 -14.49 -5.73 13.24
CA SER A 130 -14.68 -4.29 13.02
C SER A 130 -13.41 -3.46 13.21
N ARG A 131 -12.98 -2.79 12.14
CA ARG A 131 -12.08 -1.62 12.24
C ARG A 131 -12.93 -0.37 12.21
N THR A 132 -12.71 0.51 13.18
CA THR A 132 -13.36 1.83 13.16
C THR A 132 -12.79 2.62 11.99
N PRO A 133 -13.62 3.07 11.04
CA PRO A 133 -13.14 3.84 9.91
C PRO A 133 -12.63 5.19 10.41
N GLU A 134 -11.37 5.46 10.08
CA GLU A 134 -10.72 6.74 10.37
C GLU A 134 -10.90 7.68 9.19
N VAL A 135 -10.98 8.97 9.48
CA VAL A 135 -11.07 9.98 8.44
C VAL A 135 -9.68 10.15 7.82
N TYR A 136 -9.46 9.50 6.68
CA TYR A 136 -8.15 9.46 6.00
C TYR A 136 -7.57 10.83 5.63
N PHE A 137 -8.40 11.88 5.60
CA PHE A 137 -7.99 13.25 5.29
C PHE A 137 -7.67 14.11 6.53
N LEU A 138 -7.55 13.52 7.72
CA LEU A 138 -7.17 14.22 8.96
C LEU A 138 -6.04 13.52 9.74
N VAL A 139 -5.33 12.59 9.10
CA VAL A 139 -4.26 11.78 9.71
C VAL A 139 -2.90 12.45 9.58
#